data_AF-A0A9E7L795-F1
#
_entry.id   AF-A0A9E7L795-F1
#
_cell.length_a   1.000
_cell.length_b   1.000
_cell.length_c   1.000
_cell.angle_alpha   90.00
_cell.angle_beta   90.00
_cell.angle_gamma   90.00
#
_symmetry.space_group_name_H-M   'P 1'
#
loop_
_entity.id
_entity.type
_entity.pdbx_description
1 polymer ?
#
loop_
_entity_poly.entity_id
_entity_poly.type
_entity_poly.pdbx_seq_one_letter_code
_entity_poly.pdbx_strand_id
1 'polypeptide(L)'
;MTSVHVTALDGLVNVNSLFTIAVFVGVSIASPGQRSLEGRSTCDAGPDVARNLLVFEVVSFSFFLFSSLVAQGLKLAINLLNSNDVDEAFRAHINARVLRLGMLASAVGSVMGCLFLLLSMVDVIQIRLGLLSCGSQSTVRAVATLVTLVCTALAVYIATIFYAFTH
;
A
#
# COMPACT_ATOMS: atom_id res chain seq x y z
N MET A 1 -8.59 -34.83 12.54
CA MET A 1 -8.55 -33.75 13.55
C MET A 1 -7.09 -33.44 13.78
N THR A 2 -6.46 -32.32 13.41
CA THR A 2 -6.87 -30.95 13.10
C THR A 2 -5.68 -30.34 12.34
N SER A 3 -5.78 -30.11 11.03
CA SER A 3 -4.69 -29.49 10.24
C SER A 3 -5.24 -28.44 9.27
N VAL A 4 -6.17 -27.63 9.77
CA VAL A 4 -6.80 -26.57 8.98
C VAL A 4 -7.07 -25.36 9.87
N HIS A 5 -6.05 -24.85 10.58
CA HIS A 5 -6.13 -23.56 11.28
C HIS A 5 -4.78 -22.91 11.61
N VAL A 6 -3.75 -23.13 10.78
CA VAL A 6 -2.45 -22.42 10.93
C VAL A 6 -2.10 -21.57 9.71
N THR A 7 -2.62 -21.91 8.52
CA THR A 7 -2.25 -21.25 7.26
C THR A 7 -2.86 -19.84 7.07
N ALA A 8 -3.86 -19.45 7.86
CA ALA A 8 -4.38 -18.07 7.83
C ALA A 8 -3.62 -17.12 8.77
N LEU A 9 -2.96 -17.65 9.81
CA LEU A 9 -2.19 -16.86 10.77
C LEU A 9 -0.78 -16.52 10.25
N ASP A 10 -0.17 -17.43 9.48
CA ASP A 10 1.15 -17.21 8.85
C ASP A 10 1.16 -16.01 7.88
N GLY A 11 0.09 -15.84 7.10
CA GLY A 11 -0.07 -14.68 6.22
C GLY A 11 -0.15 -13.37 6.99
N LEU A 12 -0.89 -13.33 8.11
CA LEU A 12 -1.14 -12.13 8.90
C LEU A 12 0.10 -11.67 9.70
N VAL A 13 0.83 -12.62 10.31
CA VAL A 13 2.03 -12.31 11.10
C VAL A 13 3.14 -11.76 10.19
N ASN A 14 3.21 -12.21 8.93
CA ASN A 14 4.20 -11.76 7.97
C ASN A 14 3.94 -10.34 7.42
N VAL A 15 2.69 -9.96 7.09
CA VAL A 15 2.40 -8.58 6.62
C VAL A 15 2.54 -7.54 7.72
N ASN A 16 2.16 -7.88 8.96
CA ASN A 16 2.35 -6.99 10.11
C ASN A 16 3.84 -6.80 10.45
N SER A 17 4.67 -7.83 10.25
CA SER A 17 6.12 -7.73 10.45
C SER A 17 6.81 -6.92 9.35
N LEU A 18 6.49 -7.18 8.07
CA LEU A 18 6.97 -6.37 6.93
C LEU A 18 6.61 -4.89 7.08
N PHE A 19 5.41 -4.63 7.60
CA PHE A 19 5.02 -3.26 7.87
C PHE A 19 5.85 -2.60 8.98
N THR A 20 6.05 -3.29 10.10
CA THR A 20 6.81 -2.74 11.22
C THR A 20 8.25 -2.41 10.79
N ILE A 21 8.81 -3.24 9.89
CA ILE A 21 10.11 -3.01 9.27
C ILE A 21 10.08 -1.75 8.39
N ALA A 22 9.04 -1.54 7.58
CA ALA A 22 8.92 -0.33 6.74
C ALA A 22 8.98 0.93 7.59
N VAL A 23 8.12 1.05 8.63
CA VAL A 23 8.11 2.21 9.54
C VAL A 23 9.48 2.46 10.16
N PHE A 24 10.14 1.39 10.59
CA PHE A 24 11.45 1.51 11.22
C PHE A 24 12.53 1.94 10.21
N VAL A 25 12.43 1.48 8.97
CA VAL A 25 13.28 1.92 7.85
C VAL A 25 13.02 3.38 7.50
N GLY A 26 11.76 3.84 7.43
CA GLY A 26 11.40 5.24 7.22
C GLY A 26 12.00 6.17 8.27
N VAL A 27 11.91 5.79 9.55
CA VAL A 27 12.52 6.51 10.67
C VAL A 27 14.05 6.52 10.58
N SER A 28 14.67 5.42 10.15
CA SER A 28 16.12 5.32 9.98
C SER A 28 16.64 6.24 8.88
N ILE A 29 15.90 6.35 7.77
CA ILE A 29 16.24 7.19 6.60
C ILE A 29 16.09 8.68 6.93
N ALA A 30 15.17 9.05 7.82
CA ALA A 30 14.94 10.42 8.27
C ALA A 30 16.02 10.96 9.25
N SER A 31 17.10 10.22 9.50
CA SER A 31 18.18 10.66 10.40
C SER A 31 18.83 11.96 9.91
N PRO A 32 18.84 13.03 10.72
CA PRO A 32 19.35 14.33 10.30
C PRO A 32 20.85 14.29 10.01
N GLY A 33 21.28 14.83 8.87
CA GLY A 33 22.69 14.97 8.50
C GLY A 33 23.17 14.17 7.29
N GLN A 34 22.28 13.46 6.57
CA GLN A 34 22.66 12.82 5.31
C GLN A 34 22.76 13.88 4.19
N ARG A 35 23.97 14.02 3.63
CA ARG A 35 24.21 14.78 2.41
C ARG A 35 23.73 13.97 1.21
N SER A 36 23.04 14.63 0.28
CA SER A 36 22.68 14.06 -1.01
C SER A 36 23.94 13.68 -1.78
N LEU A 37 23.83 12.64 -2.62
CA LEU A 37 24.89 12.24 -3.55
C LEU A 37 25.24 13.34 -4.57
N GLU A 38 24.42 14.40 -4.70
CA GLU A 38 24.64 15.52 -5.61
C GLU A 38 25.81 16.43 -5.19
N GLY A 39 26.34 16.30 -3.97
CA GLY A 39 27.54 17.02 -3.49
C GLY A 39 27.41 18.55 -3.34
N ARG A 40 26.35 19.17 -3.90
CA ARG A 40 25.99 20.58 -3.75
C ARG A 40 25.00 20.72 -2.60
N SER A 41 25.37 21.48 -1.57
CA SER A 41 24.54 21.74 -0.39
C SER A 41 23.21 22.44 -0.70
N THR A 42 23.08 23.11 -1.84
CA THR A 42 21.83 23.74 -2.29
C THR A 42 20.79 22.74 -2.79
N CYS A 43 21.19 21.50 -3.06
CA CYS A 43 20.33 20.43 -3.58
C CYS A 43 20.01 19.37 -2.53
N ASP A 44 20.45 19.56 -1.29
CA ASP A 44 20.12 18.69 -0.16
C ASP A 44 18.64 18.83 0.19
N ALA A 45 17.97 17.70 0.40
CA ALA A 45 16.57 17.69 0.83
C ALA A 45 16.46 18.29 2.24
N GLY A 46 15.53 19.25 2.38
CA GLY A 46 15.26 19.89 3.66
C GLY A 46 14.57 18.95 4.67
N PRO A 47 14.53 19.34 5.96
CA PRO A 47 13.86 18.57 7.01
C PRO A 47 12.35 18.40 6.75
N ASP A 48 11.73 19.29 5.96
CA ASP A 48 10.33 19.19 5.55
C ASP A 48 10.06 17.95 4.68
N VAL A 49 11.01 17.56 3.82
CA VAL A 49 10.89 16.36 2.96
C VAL A 49 10.96 15.09 3.81
N ALA A 50 11.85 15.06 4.81
CA ALA A 50 11.95 13.95 5.76
C ALA A 50 10.68 13.81 6.62
N ARG A 51 10.07 14.93 7.02
CA ARG A 51 8.79 14.92 7.75
C ARG A 51 7.65 14.41 6.87
N ASN A 52 7.57 14.88 5.62
CA ASN A 52 6.55 14.44 4.67
C ASN A 52 6.65 12.95 4.36
N LEU A 53 7.87 12.44 4.17
CA LEU A 53 8.15 11.00 4.00
C LEU A 53 7.47 10.16 5.09
N LEU A 54 7.69 10.51 6.36
CA LEU A 54 7.13 9.79 7.50
C LEU A 54 5.60 9.87 7.53
N VAL A 55 5.04 11.06 7.27
CA VAL A 55 3.58 11.24 7.24
C VAL A 55 2.94 10.40 6.13
N PHE A 56 3.49 10.48 4.91
CA PHE A 56 2.99 9.71 3.78
C PHE A 56 3.13 8.21 3.99
N GLU A 57 4.21 7.76 4.62
CA GLU A 57 4.41 6.36 4.94
C GLU A 57 3.37 5.85 5.95
N VAL A 58 3.20 6.54 7.08
CA VAL A 58 2.21 6.17 8.12
C VAL A 58 0.78 6.17 7.56
N VAL A 59 0.45 7.17 6.73
CA VAL A 59 -0.87 7.26 6.08
C VAL A 59 -1.05 6.13 5.08
N SER A 60 -0.07 5.89 4.19
CA SER A 60 -0.13 4.82 3.19
C SER A 60 -0.37 3.47 3.82
N PHE A 61 0.31 3.22 4.93
CA PHE A 61 0.15 1.99 5.66
C PHE A 61 -1.23 1.85 6.27
N SER A 62 -1.74 2.91 6.90
CA SER A 62 -3.06 2.85 7.53
C SER A 62 -4.12 2.42 6.51
N PHE A 63 -3.99 2.90 5.27
CA PHE A 63 -4.83 2.46 4.16
C PHE A 63 -4.60 1.01 3.73
N PHE A 64 -3.34 0.53 3.69
CA PHE A 64 -3.04 -0.87 3.39
C PHE A 64 -3.51 -1.84 4.48
N LEU A 65 -3.41 -1.47 5.76
CA LEU A 65 -4.01 -2.22 6.86
C LEU A 65 -5.51 -2.27 6.71
N PHE A 66 -6.14 -1.10 6.52
CA PHE A 66 -7.58 -1.03 6.37
C PHE A 66 -8.04 -1.96 5.24
N SER A 67 -7.40 -1.87 4.07
CA SER A 67 -7.70 -2.76 2.94
C SER A 67 -7.51 -4.24 3.29
N SER A 68 -6.40 -4.58 3.94
CA SER A 68 -6.08 -5.96 4.32
C SER A 68 -7.07 -6.50 5.37
N LEU A 69 -7.48 -5.69 6.35
CA LEU A 69 -8.45 -6.06 7.37
C LEU A 69 -9.84 -6.26 6.76
N VAL A 70 -10.25 -5.38 5.84
CA VAL A 70 -11.52 -5.52 5.11
C VAL A 70 -11.52 -6.81 4.28
N ALA A 71 -10.45 -7.08 3.53
CA ALA A 71 -10.32 -8.29 2.73
C ALA A 71 -10.34 -9.57 3.58
N GLN A 72 -9.62 -9.57 4.70
CA GLN A 72 -9.59 -10.70 5.64
C GLN A 72 -10.93 -10.90 6.34
N GLY A 73 -11.57 -9.81 6.81
CA GLY A 73 -12.89 -9.86 7.41
C GLY A 73 -13.93 -10.40 6.43
N LEU A 74 -13.83 -10.02 5.15
CA LEU A 74 -14.69 -10.53 4.10
C LEU A 74 -14.48 -12.03 3.84
N LYS A 75 -13.21 -12.48 3.78
CA LYS A 75 -12.87 -13.90 3.63
C LYS A 75 -13.39 -14.74 4.80
N LEU A 76 -13.26 -14.24 6.03
CA LEU A 76 -13.79 -14.89 7.23
C LEU A 76 -15.33 -14.95 7.21
N ALA A 77 -15.98 -13.83 6.86
CA ALA A 77 -17.43 -13.77 6.76
C ALA A 77 -17.98 -14.78 5.75
N ILE A 78 -17.35 -14.91 4.57
CA ILE A 78 -17.72 -15.90 3.55
C ILE A 78 -17.59 -17.33 4.11
N ASN A 79 -16.49 -17.62 4.82
CA ASN A 79 -16.24 -18.94 5.38
C ASN A 79 -17.30 -19.35 6.41
N LEU A 80 -17.62 -18.44 7.36
CA LEU A 80 -18.67 -18.66 8.37
C LEU A 80 -20.08 -18.75 7.79
N LEU A 81 -20.35 -17.95 6.76
CA LEU A 81 -21.60 -18.03 6.02
C LEU A 81 -21.72 -19.39 5.33
N ASN A 82 -20.61 -19.99 4.86
CA ASN A 82 -20.63 -21.24 4.12
C ASN A 82 -20.80 -22.47 5.02
N SER A 83 -20.58 -22.33 6.32
CA SER A 83 -20.77 -23.40 7.30
C SER A 83 -22.18 -23.42 7.92
N ASN A 84 -23.06 -22.46 7.61
CA ASN A 84 -24.44 -22.42 8.13
C ASN A 84 -25.42 -22.75 7.00
N ASP A 85 -26.05 -23.93 7.04
CA ASP A 85 -27.07 -24.43 6.11
C ASP A 85 -28.40 -23.65 6.22
N VAL A 86 -28.45 -22.43 5.69
CA VAL A 86 -29.69 -21.64 5.55
C VAL A 86 -29.88 -21.15 4.12
N ASP A 87 -31.14 -21.22 3.64
CA ASP A 87 -31.67 -20.91 2.29
C ASP A 87 -30.74 -20.11 1.33
N GLU A 88 -30.30 -20.77 0.26
CA GLU A 88 -29.24 -20.30 -0.65
C GLU A 88 -29.58 -19.03 -1.44
N ALA A 89 -30.86 -18.82 -1.77
CA ALA A 89 -31.30 -17.72 -2.63
C ALA A 89 -31.18 -16.33 -1.96
N PHE A 90 -31.46 -16.24 -0.66
CA PHE A 90 -31.38 -14.98 0.09
C PHE A 90 -29.94 -14.66 0.50
N ARG A 91 -29.14 -15.70 0.81
CA ARG A 91 -27.72 -15.60 1.14
C ARG A 91 -26.87 -15.10 -0.05
N ALA A 92 -27.14 -15.61 -1.26
CA ALA A 92 -26.41 -15.20 -2.47
C ALA A 92 -26.51 -13.68 -2.72
N HIS A 93 -27.69 -13.09 -2.49
CA HIS A 93 -27.92 -11.67 -2.73
C HIS A 93 -27.30 -10.75 -1.67
N ILE A 94 -27.36 -11.14 -0.38
CA ILE A 94 -26.75 -10.36 0.71
C ILE A 94 -25.23 -10.45 0.65
N ASN A 95 -24.67 -11.65 0.40
CA ASN A 95 -23.24 -11.83 0.24
C ASN A 95 -22.71 -11.02 -0.95
N ALA A 96 -23.43 -10.97 -2.08
CA ALA A 96 -23.01 -10.18 -3.23
C ALA A 96 -22.90 -8.67 -2.94
N ARG A 97 -23.83 -8.09 -2.16
CA ARG A 97 -23.73 -6.66 -1.77
C ARG A 97 -22.60 -6.39 -0.80
N VAL A 98 -22.48 -7.19 0.27
CA VAL A 98 -21.43 -7.03 1.28
C VAL A 98 -20.04 -7.29 0.67
N LEU A 99 -19.93 -8.30 -0.19
CA LEU A 99 -18.72 -8.62 -0.95
C LEU A 99 -18.33 -7.49 -1.90
N ARG A 100 -19.28 -6.94 -2.68
CA ARG A 100 -19.00 -5.78 -3.54
C ARG A 100 -18.54 -4.58 -2.72
N LEU A 101 -19.23 -4.25 -1.64
CA LEU A 101 -18.87 -3.10 -0.80
C LEU A 101 -17.50 -3.29 -0.15
N GLY A 102 -17.21 -4.49 0.36
CA GLY A 102 -15.94 -4.86 0.95
C GLY A 102 -14.80 -4.84 -0.06
N MET A 103 -15.00 -5.39 -1.26
CA MET A 103 -14.01 -5.33 -2.35
C MET A 103 -13.76 -3.89 -2.80
N LEU A 104 -14.80 -3.05 -2.94
CA LEU A 104 -14.64 -1.64 -3.27
C LEU A 104 -13.88 -0.87 -2.18
N ALA A 105 -14.24 -1.06 -0.92
CA ALA A 105 -13.57 -0.40 0.20
C ALA A 105 -12.09 -0.83 0.32
N SER A 106 -11.82 -2.13 0.14
CA SER A 106 -10.45 -2.66 0.08
C SER A 106 -9.69 -2.09 -1.11
N ALA A 107 -10.28 -2.08 -2.31
CA ALA A 107 -9.65 -1.55 -3.51
C ALA A 107 -9.30 -0.06 -3.39
N VAL A 108 -10.24 0.76 -2.91
CA VAL A 108 -10.01 2.19 -2.68
C VAL A 108 -8.90 2.39 -1.65
N GLY A 109 -8.92 1.63 -0.54
CA GLY A 109 -7.85 1.63 0.45
C GLY A 109 -6.49 1.31 -0.19
N SER A 110 -6.40 0.24 -0.98
CA SER A 110 -5.16 -0.15 -1.65
C SER A 110 -4.67 0.89 -2.66
N VAL A 111 -5.56 1.52 -3.44
CA VAL A 111 -5.18 2.58 -4.38
C VAL A 111 -4.64 3.80 -3.61
N MET A 112 -5.35 4.26 -2.58
CA MET A 112 -4.89 5.39 -1.76
C MET A 112 -3.56 5.07 -1.07
N GLY A 113 -3.40 3.87 -0.52
CA GLY A 113 -2.14 3.39 0.05
C GLY A 113 -0.99 3.44 -0.96
N CYS A 114 -1.20 2.94 -2.17
CA CYS A 114 -0.19 2.98 -3.23
C CYS A 114 0.21 4.40 -3.64
N LEU A 115 -0.75 5.33 -3.71
CA LEU A 115 -0.46 6.73 -4.05
C LEU A 115 0.40 7.42 -2.98
N PHE A 116 0.06 7.25 -1.70
CA PHE A 116 0.87 7.82 -0.61
C PHE A 116 2.25 7.15 -0.49
N LEU A 117 2.34 5.84 -0.73
CA LEU A 117 3.63 5.14 -0.76
C LEU A 117 4.51 5.65 -1.92
N LEU A 118 3.92 5.90 -3.09
CA LEU A 118 4.61 6.50 -4.23
C LEU A 118 5.21 7.87 -3.86
N LEU A 119 4.42 8.73 -3.21
CA LEU A 119 4.90 10.04 -2.72
C LEU A 119 6.04 9.90 -1.72
N SER A 120 5.91 8.99 -0.75
CA SER A 120 6.98 8.69 0.22
C SER A 120 8.27 8.22 -0.47
N MET A 121 8.18 7.34 -1.48
CA MET A 121 9.33 6.88 -2.25
C MET A 121 9.99 8.00 -3.07
N VAL A 122 9.20 8.96 -3.58
CA VAL A 122 9.74 10.15 -4.24
C VAL A 122 10.51 11.02 -3.23
N ASP A 123 10.01 11.19 -2.01
CA ASP A 123 10.72 11.90 -0.94
C ASP A 123 12.02 11.19 -0.54
N VAL A 124 12.03 9.85 -0.47
CA VAL A 124 13.27 9.05 -0.26
C VAL A 124 14.29 9.32 -1.37
N ILE A 125 13.84 9.32 -2.63
CA ILE A 125 14.71 9.60 -3.78
C ILE A 125 15.28 11.02 -3.67
N GLN A 126 14.49 12.01 -3.28
CA GLN A 126 14.94 13.38 -3.08
C GLN A 126 15.98 13.50 -1.96
N ILE A 127 15.81 12.77 -0.85
CA ILE A 127 16.78 12.74 0.26
C ILE A 127 18.10 12.10 -0.17
N ARG A 128 18.06 11.05 -0.99
CA ARG A 128 19.25 10.29 -1.41
C ARG A 128 20.00 10.93 -2.58
N LEU A 129 19.27 11.36 -3.61
CA LEU A 129 19.81 11.82 -4.89
C LEU A 129 19.73 13.34 -5.08
N GLY A 130 18.96 14.04 -4.25
CA GLY A 130 18.81 15.50 -4.29
C GLY A 130 17.44 15.96 -4.80
N LEU A 131 17.12 17.23 -4.55
CA LEU A 131 15.85 17.84 -4.96
C LEU A 131 15.62 17.75 -6.47
N LEU A 132 14.39 17.44 -6.91
CA LEU A 132 14.05 17.41 -8.36
C LEU A 132 14.30 18.76 -9.05
N SER A 133 14.19 19.86 -8.29
CA SER A 133 14.44 21.22 -8.79
C SER A 133 15.88 21.42 -9.29
N CYS A 134 16.85 20.63 -8.80
CA CYS A 134 18.22 20.67 -9.30
C CYS A 134 18.40 19.95 -10.64
N GLY A 135 17.37 19.25 -11.15
CA GLY A 135 17.35 18.71 -12.50
C GLY A 135 18.35 17.57 -12.75
N SER A 136 18.80 16.90 -11.69
CA SER A 136 19.73 15.79 -11.82
C SER A 136 19.15 14.65 -12.66
N GLN A 137 19.87 14.25 -13.70
CA GLN A 137 19.41 13.21 -14.62
C GLN A 137 19.17 11.86 -13.91
N SER A 138 19.95 11.57 -12.85
CA SER A 138 19.76 10.36 -12.03
C SER A 138 18.46 10.42 -11.23
N THR A 139 18.19 11.54 -10.54
CA THR A 139 16.96 11.77 -9.75
C THR A 139 15.73 11.73 -10.64
N VAL A 140 15.73 12.47 -11.75
CA VAL A 140 14.59 12.54 -12.68
C VAL A 140 14.31 11.17 -13.28
N ARG A 141 15.36 10.43 -13.69
CA ARG A 141 15.18 9.09 -14.25
C ARG A 141 14.63 8.11 -13.22
N ALA A 142 15.15 8.14 -11.98
CA ALA A 142 14.66 7.28 -10.90
C ALA A 142 13.17 7.53 -10.61
N VAL A 143 12.76 8.80 -10.45
CA VAL A 143 11.35 9.15 -10.23
C VAL A 143 10.48 8.78 -11.41
N ALA A 144 10.91 9.05 -12.64
CA ALA A 144 10.16 8.68 -13.84
C ALA A 144 9.94 7.16 -13.93
N THR A 145 10.97 6.35 -13.65
CA THR A 145 10.84 4.89 -13.64
C THR A 145 9.92 4.38 -12.53
N LEU A 146 9.99 4.97 -11.33
CA LEU A 146 9.13 4.62 -10.21
C LEU A 146 7.66 4.92 -10.52
N VAL A 147 7.38 6.15 -10.99
CA VAL A 147 6.02 6.59 -11.32
C VAL A 147 5.43 5.75 -12.44
N THR A 148 6.18 5.50 -13.52
CA THR A 148 5.68 4.69 -14.64
C THR A 148 5.34 3.25 -14.22
N LEU A 149 6.19 2.61 -13.41
CA LEU A 149 5.94 1.26 -12.92
C LEU A 149 4.71 1.20 -12.00
N VAL A 150 4.59 2.12 -11.04
CA VAL A 150 3.46 2.12 -10.10
C VAL A 150 2.15 2.51 -10.80
N CYS A 151 2.16 3.48 -11.71
CA CYS A 151 0.97 3.86 -12.47
C CYS A 151 0.49 2.73 -13.39
N THR A 152 1.39 2.00 -14.04
CA THR A 152 1.02 0.84 -14.86
C THR A 152 0.43 -0.29 -14.01
N ALA A 153 1.03 -0.59 -12.86
CA ALA A 153 0.48 -1.56 -11.92
C ALA A 153 -0.91 -1.17 -11.40
N LEU A 154 -1.12 0.10 -11.03
CA LEU A 154 -2.43 0.62 -10.61
C LEU A 154 -3.47 0.55 -11.72
N ALA A 155 -3.09 0.87 -12.97
CA ALA A 155 -3.99 0.77 -14.11
C ALA A 155 -4.47 -0.67 -14.32
N VAL A 156 -3.56 -1.66 -14.26
CA VAL A 156 -3.91 -3.08 -14.36
C VAL A 156 -4.81 -3.51 -13.20
N TYR A 157 -4.51 -3.08 -11.98
CA TYR A 157 -5.31 -3.38 -10.80
C TYR A 157 -6.74 -2.85 -10.92
N ILE A 158 -6.88 -1.56 -11.27
CA ILE A 158 -8.17 -0.91 -11.47
C ILE A 158 -8.94 -1.58 -12.61
N ALA A 159 -8.29 -1.88 -13.74
CA ALA A 159 -8.93 -2.58 -14.86
C ALA A 159 -9.45 -3.97 -14.45
N THR A 160 -8.68 -4.71 -13.65
CA THR A 160 -9.08 -6.04 -13.13
C THR A 160 -10.31 -5.93 -12.24
N ILE A 161 -10.37 -4.91 -11.37
CA ILE A 161 -11.54 -4.65 -10.54
C ILE A 161 -12.74 -4.34 -11.43
N PHE A 162 -12.63 -3.38 -12.35
CA PHE A 162 -13.73 -3.04 -13.25
C PHE A 162 -14.23 -4.26 -14.05
N TYR A 163 -13.32 -5.10 -14.53
CA TYR A 163 -13.67 -6.36 -15.19
C TYR A 163 -14.46 -7.29 -14.26
N ALA A 164 -13.98 -7.51 -13.03
CA ALA A 164 -14.68 -8.33 -12.04
C ALA A 164 -16.02 -7.75 -11.55
N PHE A 165 -16.24 -6.44 -11.71
CA PHE A 165 -17.51 -5.80 -11.38
C PHE A 165 -18.51 -5.84 -12.54
N THR A 166 -18.03 -5.89 -13.78
CA THR A 166 -18.85 -5.90 -14.99
C THR A 166 -19.25 -7.31 -15.44
N HIS A 167 -18.47 -8.33 -15.06
CA HIS A 167 -18.68 -9.73 -15.42
C HIS A 167 -19.02 -10.61 -14.22
#